data_AF-A0AAJ7L5U7-F1
#
_entry.id   AF-A0AAJ7L5U7-F1
#
_cell.length_a   1.000
_cell.length_b   1.000
_cell.length_c   1.000
_cell.angle_alpha   90.00
_cell.angle_beta   90.00
_cell.angle_gamma   90.00
#
_symmetry.space_group_name_H-M   'P 1'
#
loop_
_entity.id
_entity.type
_entity.pdbx_description
1 polymer ?
#
loop_
_entity_poly.entity_id
_entity_poly.type
_entity_poly.pdbx_seq_one_letter_code
_entity_poly.pdbx_strand_id
1 'polypeptide(L)'
;MTGSYCEGPLWDGRNMWGDNPPVFTECFEDTVLVFVPSFYALFGGITYYYFRRTWPGKALPITILHIAKLSTICAQILLHSYGAYYGLMAESPSVSGFVADLLRVLSFLMVFILQVRDRNHGISTSAFVAIFWALELVFELFVYYRYLLTAFLFLKTIPC
;
A
#
# COMPACT_ATOMS: atom_id res chain seq x y z
N MET A 1 7.71 -12.99 26.77
CA MET A 1 7.47 -12.43 25.42
C MET A 1 8.30 -11.17 25.27
N THR A 2 9.55 -11.29 24.85
CA THR A 2 10.31 -10.14 24.33
C THR A 2 9.84 -9.91 22.90
N GLY A 3 8.67 -9.30 22.74
CA GLY A 3 7.99 -9.16 21.45
C GLY A 3 8.66 -8.10 20.60
N SER A 4 9.56 -8.51 19.71
CA SER A 4 10.07 -7.62 18.66
C SER A 4 8.99 -7.40 17.62
N TYR A 5 8.81 -6.15 17.18
CA TYR A 5 7.81 -5.78 16.16
C TYR A 5 8.12 -6.39 14.79
N CYS A 6 9.40 -6.64 14.51
CA CYS A 6 9.88 -7.38 13.35
C CYS A 6 10.73 -8.58 13.80
N GLU A 7 10.82 -9.60 12.95
CA GLU A 7 11.71 -10.75 13.14
C GLU A 7 13.17 -10.45 12.74
N GLY A 8 13.44 -9.33 12.06
CA GLY A 8 14.76 -8.89 11.59
C GLY A 8 15.04 -7.39 11.78
N PRO A 9 16.25 -6.91 11.41
CA PRO A 9 16.63 -5.52 11.53
C PRO A 9 15.84 -4.62 10.56
N LEU A 10 15.53 -3.40 11.01
CA LEU A 10 14.86 -2.39 10.19
C LEU A 10 15.69 -2.00 8.95
N TRP A 11 17.02 -2.03 9.05
CA TRP A 11 17.92 -1.67 7.97
C TRP A 11 19.21 -2.48 8.07
N ASP A 12 19.66 -3.05 6.95
CA ASP A 12 20.96 -3.69 6.85
C ASP A 12 21.77 -3.08 5.69
N GLY A 13 22.74 -2.24 6.06
CA GLY A 13 23.62 -1.57 5.09
C GLY A 13 24.51 -2.52 4.29
N ARG A 14 24.79 -3.73 4.79
CA ARG A 14 25.60 -4.71 4.05
C ARG A 14 24.83 -5.33 2.88
N ASN A 15 23.52 -5.50 3.02
CA ASN A 15 22.66 -6.01 1.94
C ASN A 15 22.47 -4.97 0.82
N MET A 16 22.49 -3.68 1.16
CA MET A 16 22.27 -2.62 0.17
C MET A 16 23.55 -2.20 -0.58
N TRP A 17 24.71 -2.28 0.08
CA TRP A 17 25.99 -1.83 -0.48
C TRP A 17 27.00 -2.97 -0.68
N GLY A 18 26.52 -4.21 -0.70
CA GLY A 18 27.35 -5.40 -0.92
C GLY A 18 27.49 -5.77 -2.40
N ASP A 19 28.12 -6.93 -2.65
CA ASP A 19 28.34 -7.46 -4.02
C ASP A 19 27.07 -8.06 -4.65
N ASN A 20 26.02 -8.22 -3.86
CA ASN A 20 24.73 -8.73 -4.30
C ASN A 20 23.81 -7.58 -4.77
N PRO A 21 22.82 -7.86 -5.63
CA PRO A 21 21.79 -6.88 -5.98
C PRO A 21 21.15 -6.28 -4.71
N PRO A 22 20.94 -4.96 -4.66
CA PRO A 22 20.49 -4.28 -3.44
C PRO A 22 19.02 -4.60 -3.15
N VAL A 23 18.73 -5.12 -1.96
CA VAL A 23 17.37 -5.48 -1.53
C VAL A 23 17.10 -4.87 -0.15
N PHE A 24 15.90 -4.30 0.03
CA PHE A 24 15.46 -3.82 1.34
C PHE A 24 15.13 -4.99 2.28
N THR A 25 15.22 -4.76 3.58
CA THR A 25 14.81 -5.78 4.56
C THR A 25 13.28 -5.86 4.61
N GLU A 26 12.73 -7.04 4.90
CA GLU A 26 11.27 -7.23 4.98
C GLU A 26 10.63 -6.32 6.03
N CYS A 27 11.33 -6.07 7.15
CA CYS A 27 10.88 -5.10 8.15
C CYS A 27 10.80 -3.67 7.60
N PHE A 28 11.74 -3.24 6.73
CA PHE A 28 11.68 -1.93 6.08
C PHE A 28 10.51 -1.84 5.10
N GLU A 29 10.24 -2.92 4.37
CA GLU A 29 9.12 -3.04 3.45
C GLU A 29 7.78 -2.93 4.19
N ASP A 30 7.59 -3.68 5.27
CA ASP A 30 6.33 -3.69 6.04
C ASP A 30 6.12 -2.42 6.88
N THR A 31 7.18 -1.64 7.09
CA THR A 31 7.09 -0.38 7.85
C THR A 31 7.15 0.83 6.95
N VAL A 32 8.35 1.25 6.54
CA VAL A 32 8.57 2.56 5.93
C VAL A 32 7.83 2.66 4.60
N LEU A 33 7.88 1.62 3.75
CA LEU A 33 7.26 1.63 2.44
C LEU A 33 5.73 1.69 2.51
N VAL A 34 5.13 1.12 3.55
CA VAL A 34 3.67 1.16 3.76
C VAL A 34 3.24 2.43 4.46
N PHE A 35 4.01 2.83 5.48
CA PHE A 35 3.64 3.94 6.33
C PHE A 35 3.62 5.23 5.52
N VAL A 36 4.59 5.47 4.62
CA VAL A 36 4.62 6.73 3.85
C VAL A 36 3.33 6.99 3.04
N PRO A 37 2.89 6.09 2.14
CA PRO A 37 1.63 6.29 1.41
C PRO A 37 0.41 6.23 2.34
N SER A 38 0.43 5.42 3.40
CA SER A 38 -0.66 5.37 4.39
C SER A 38 -0.82 6.66 5.18
N PHE A 39 0.26 7.26 5.65
CA PHE A 39 0.23 8.54 6.36
C PHE A 39 -0.26 9.66 5.44
N TYR A 40 0.19 9.66 4.18
CA TYR A 40 -0.31 10.58 3.16
C TYR A 40 -1.83 10.41 2.98
N ALA A 41 -2.32 9.19 2.79
CA ALA A 41 -3.73 8.90 2.61
C ALA A 41 -4.56 9.26 3.83
N LEU A 42 -4.16 8.84 5.03
CA LEU A 42 -4.94 9.03 6.25
C LEU A 42 -4.93 10.50 6.71
N PHE A 43 -3.76 11.06 7.02
CA PHE A 43 -3.68 12.42 7.54
C PHE A 43 -3.94 13.46 6.44
N GLY A 44 -3.33 13.27 5.28
CA GLY A 44 -3.56 14.13 4.12
C GLY A 44 -5.00 14.02 3.62
N GLY A 45 -5.58 12.82 3.61
CA GLY A 45 -6.94 12.60 3.14
C GLY A 45 -8.00 13.13 4.07
N ILE A 46 -7.83 12.98 5.39
CA ILE A 46 -8.70 13.62 6.40
C ILE A 46 -8.67 15.14 6.22
N THR A 47 -7.47 15.71 6.09
CA THR A 47 -7.28 17.15 5.88
C THR A 47 -7.95 17.62 4.59
N TYR A 48 -7.70 16.92 3.48
CA TYR A 48 -8.34 17.18 2.19
C TYR A 48 -9.87 17.06 2.27
N TYR A 49 -10.39 16.03 2.97
CA TYR A 49 -11.81 15.82 3.19
C TYR A 49 -12.46 17.00 3.92
N TYR A 50 -11.82 17.51 4.97
CA TYR A 50 -12.33 18.66 5.71
C TYR A 50 -12.30 19.94 4.87
N PHE A 51 -11.20 20.23 4.18
CA PHE A 51 -11.08 21.43 3.35
C PHE A 51 -12.04 21.44 2.14
N ARG A 52 -12.32 20.27 1.57
CA ARG A 52 -13.22 20.13 0.41
C ARG A 52 -14.68 19.94 0.80
N ARG A 53 -15.03 19.92 2.09
CA ARG A 53 -16.39 19.62 2.54
C ARG A 53 -17.45 20.60 2.02
N THR A 54 -17.08 21.88 1.90
CA THR A 54 -17.99 22.96 1.49
C THR A 54 -17.91 23.29 0.01
N TRP A 55 -17.09 22.56 -0.77
CA TRP A 55 -16.91 22.85 -2.19
C TRP A 55 -18.21 22.64 -2.97
N PRO A 56 -18.74 23.68 -3.65
CA PRO A 56 -19.93 23.55 -4.46
C PRO A 56 -19.59 22.79 -5.75
N GLY A 57 -20.43 21.82 -6.10
CA GLY A 57 -20.28 21.07 -7.34
C GLY A 57 -21.48 20.17 -7.59
N LYS A 58 -21.71 19.86 -8.86
CA LYS A 58 -22.74 18.90 -9.26
C LYS A 58 -22.09 17.53 -9.48
N ALA A 59 -22.77 16.48 -9.05
CA ALA A 59 -22.27 15.12 -9.22
C ALA A 59 -22.02 14.82 -10.71
N LEU A 60 -20.83 14.28 -11.01
CA LEU A 60 -20.52 13.80 -12.35
C LEU A 60 -21.32 12.52 -12.66
N PRO A 61 -21.67 12.28 -13.94
CA PRO A 61 -22.25 10.99 -14.34
C PRO A 61 -21.30 9.84 -14.01
N ILE A 62 -21.85 8.64 -13.75
CA ILE A 62 -21.04 7.44 -13.55
C ILE A 62 -20.48 7.02 -14.91
N THR A 63 -19.16 6.95 -15.01
CA THR A 63 -18.47 6.42 -16.19
C THR A 63 -17.95 5.02 -15.90
N ILE A 64 -17.75 4.22 -16.96
CA ILE A 64 -17.13 2.90 -16.85
C ILE A 64 -15.75 3.01 -16.19
N LEU A 65 -14.99 4.05 -16.51
CA LEU A 65 -13.68 4.31 -15.90
C LEU A 65 -13.78 4.52 -14.38
N HIS A 66 -14.81 5.23 -13.90
CA HIS A 66 -15.02 5.40 -12.47
C HIS A 66 -15.37 4.08 -11.79
N ILE A 67 -16.21 3.24 -12.41
CA ILE A 67 -16.51 1.90 -11.90
C ILE A 67 -15.24 1.05 -11.84
N ALA A 68 -14.42 1.08 -12.89
CA ALA A 68 -13.14 0.37 -12.93
C ALA A 68 -12.22 0.79 -11.77
N LYS A 69 -12.04 2.11 -11.56
CA LYS A 69 -11.26 2.64 -10.44
C LYS A 69 -11.76 2.16 -9.08
N LEU A 70 -13.07 2.23 -8.84
CA LEU A 70 -13.65 1.73 -7.59
C LEU A 70 -13.46 0.23 -7.44
N SER A 71 -13.62 -0.54 -8.51
CA SER A 71 -13.43 -1.99 -8.49
C SER A 71 -12.00 -2.37 -8.13
N THR A 72 -11.01 -1.65 -8.64
CA THR A 72 -9.59 -1.83 -8.29
C THR A 72 -9.35 -1.56 -6.81
N ILE A 73 -9.93 -0.47 -6.26
CA ILE A 73 -9.80 -0.16 -4.83
C ILE A 73 -10.45 -1.26 -3.97
N CYS A 74 -11.66 -1.71 -4.33
CA CYS A 74 -12.33 -2.80 -3.62
C CYS A 74 -11.52 -4.10 -3.66
N ALA A 75 -10.92 -4.43 -4.80
CA ALA A 75 -10.06 -5.61 -4.93
C ALA A 75 -8.84 -5.51 -4.01
N GLN A 76 -8.18 -4.35 -3.92
CA GLN A 76 -7.06 -4.11 -3.01
C GLN A 76 -7.45 -4.23 -1.54
N ILE A 77 -8.60 -3.67 -1.15
CA ILE A 77 -9.14 -3.83 0.22
C ILE A 77 -9.35 -5.30 0.56
N LEU A 78 -9.97 -6.07 -0.34
CA LEU A 78 -10.19 -7.50 -0.13
C LEU A 78 -8.87 -8.26 -0.01
N LEU A 79 -7.91 -7.98 -0.89
CA LEU A 79 -6.60 -8.62 -0.90
C LEU A 79 -5.85 -8.41 0.42
N HIS A 80 -5.72 -7.16 0.88
CA HIS A 80 -5.03 -6.88 2.14
C HIS A 80 -5.82 -7.33 3.38
N SER A 81 -7.15 -7.33 3.32
CA SER A 81 -7.95 -7.91 4.40
C SER A 81 -7.72 -9.42 4.55
N TYR A 82 -7.51 -10.12 3.42
CA TYR A 82 -7.16 -11.53 3.42
C TYR A 82 -5.73 -11.75 3.93
N GLY A 83 -4.77 -10.89 3.55
CA GLY A 83 -3.42 -10.89 4.10
C GLY A 83 -3.40 -10.74 5.62
N ALA A 84 -4.11 -9.74 6.14
CA ALA A 84 -4.25 -9.53 7.59
C ALA A 84 -4.90 -10.73 8.30
N TYR A 85 -5.93 -11.33 7.70
CA TYR A 85 -6.56 -12.54 8.23
C TYR A 85 -5.59 -13.71 8.28
N TYR A 86 -4.84 -13.94 7.20
CA TYR A 86 -3.85 -15.02 7.15
C TYR A 86 -2.72 -14.80 8.18
N GLY A 87 -2.23 -13.56 8.30
CA GLY A 87 -1.22 -13.20 9.29
C GLY A 87 -1.67 -13.44 10.73
N LEU A 88 -2.96 -13.26 11.04
CA LEU A 88 -3.54 -13.58 12.35
C LEU A 88 -3.65 -15.09 12.62
N MET A 89 -3.81 -15.89 11.57
CA MET A 89 -4.01 -17.35 11.67
C MET A 89 -2.70 -18.14 11.59
N ALA A 90 -1.58 -17.48 11.27
CA ALA A 90 -0.27 -18.11 11.20
C ALA A 90 0.22 -18.52 12.61
N GLU A 91 0.96 -19.64 12.69
CA GLU A 91 1.52 -20.14 13.95
C GLU A 91 2.56 -19.18 14.55
N SER A 92 3.24 -18.40 13.71
CA SER A 92 4.16 -17.32 14.06
C SER A 92 3.70 -16.01 13.39
N PRO A 93 2.76 -15.26 14.01
CA PRO A 93 2.23 -14.04 13.42
C PRO A 93 3.29 -12.93 13.43
N SER A 94 3.67 -12.44 12.26
CA SER A 94 4.50 -11.23 12.15
C SER A 94 3.65 -9.99 12.48
N VAL A 95 3.98 -9.32 13.58
CA VAL A 95 3.25 -8.12 14.03
C VAL A 95 3.37 -7.00 12.98
N SER A 96 4.54 -6.87 12.36
CA SER A 96 4.82 -5.92 11.26
C SER A 96 3.91 -6.16 10.06
N GLY A 97 3.85 -7.39 9.55
CA GLY A 97 2.99 -7.74 8.40
C GLY A 97 1.51 -7.47 8.67
N PHE A 98 1.01 -7.87 9.84
CA PHE A 98 -0.38 -7.60 10.23
C PHE A 98 -0.69 -6.10 10.28
N VAL A 99 0.18 -5.30 10.91
CA VAL A 99 0.00 -3.85 11.00
C VAL A 99 0.10 -3.18 9.62
N ALA A 100 1.00 -3.67 8.77
CA ALA A 100 1.16 -3.20 7.40
C ALA A 100 -0.13 -3.41 6.59
N ASP A 101 -0.69 -4.62 6.60
CA ASP A 101 -1.94 -4.91 5.89
C ASP A 101 -3.12 -4.11 6.45
N LEU A 102 -3.21 -3.96 7.77
CA LEU A 102 -4.26 -3.13 8.39
C LEU A 102 -4.16 -1.67 7.95
N LEU A 103 -2.95 -1.10 7.91
CA LEU A 103 -2.73 0.27 7.45
C LEU A 103 -3.08 0.45 5.97
N ARG A 104 -2.74 -0.51 5.10
CA ARG A 104 -3.14 -0.50 3.69
C ARG A 104 -4.65 -0.52 3.55
N VAL A 105 -5.36 -1.39 4.28
CA VAL A 105 -6.83 -1.43 4.26
C VAL A 105 -7.43 -0.08 4.64
N LEU A 106 -6.95 0.54 5.73
CA LEU A 106 -7.43 1.85 6.16
C LEU A 106 -7.15 2.95 5.11
N SER A 107 -5.99 2.89 4.46
CA SER A 107 -5.57 3.84 3.44
C SER A 107 -6.44 3.74 2.18
N PHE A 108 -6.67 2.51 1.69
CA PHE A 108 -7.56 2.27 0.55
C PHE A 108 -9.01 2.64 0.86
N LEU A 109 -9.49 2.40 2.08
CA LEU A 109 -10.81 2.88 2.51
C LEU A 109 -10.91 4.41 2.48
N MET A 110 -9.88 5.11 2.94
CA MET A 110 -9.85 6.58 2.87
C MET A 110 -9.88 7.06 1.42
N VAL A 111 -9.05 6.48 0.55
CA VAL A 111 -9.01 6.83 -0.89
C VAL A 111 -10.32 6.49 -1.59
N PHE A 112 -10.99 5.39 -1.22
CA PHE A 112 -12.32 5.05 -1.69
C PHE A 112 -13.34 6.16 -1.36
N ILE A 113 -13.38 6.60 -0.10
CA ILE A 113 -14.27 7.66 0.37
C ILE A 113 -14.00 8.96 -0.40
N LEU A 114 -12.72 9.32 -0.57
CA LEU A 114 -12.32 10.52 -1.31
C LEU A 114 -12.73 10.44 -2.77
N GLN A 115 -12.51 9.30 -3.44
CA GLN A 115 -12.83 9.11 -4.85
C GLN A 115 -14.34 9.24 -5.12
N VAL A 116 -15.17 8.66 -4.25
CA VAL A 116 -16.64 8.78 -4.32
C VAL A 116 -17.07 10.22 -4.06
N ARG A 117 -16.45 10.89 -3.07
CA ARG A 117 -16.79 12.26 -2.73
C ARG A 117 -16.42 13.24 -3.83
N ASP A 118 -15.20 13.15 -4.35
CA ASP A 118 -14.71 13.99 -5.44
C ASP A 118 -15.69 13.92 -6.62
N ARG A 119 -16.14 12.72 -6.98
CA ARG A 119 -17.17 12.55 -8.02
C ARG A 119 -18.47 13.29 -7.67
N ASN A 120 -18.97 13.15 -6.44
CA ASN A 120 -20.21 13.79 -6.01
C ASN A 120 -20.11 15.32 -6.01
N HIS A 121 -18.90 15.86 -5.83
CA HIS A 121 -18.60 17.29 -5.90
C HIS A 121 -18.17 17.75 -7.31
N GLY A 122 -18.30 16.91 -8.34
CA GLY A 122 -17.99 17.32 -9.71
C GLY A 122 -16.49 17.34 -10.05
N ILE A 123 -15.65 16.73 -9.23
CA ILE A 123 -14.20 16.60 -9.44
C ILE A 123 -13.93 15.25 -10.13
N SER A 124 -13.48 15.30 -11.39
CA SER A 124 -13.21 14.09 -12.18
C SER A 124 -11.92 13.39 -11.75
N THR A 125 -10.86 14.16 -11.52
CA THR A 125 -9.55 13.66 -11.03
C THR A 125 -8.99 14.64 -10.01
N SER A 126 -8.70 14.17 -8.80
CA SER A 126 -8.02 14.98 -7.78
C SER A 126 -6.52 14.67 -7.80
N ALA A 127 -5.71 15.74 -7.72
CA ALA A 127 -4.26 15.60 -7.61
C ALA A 127 -3.87 14.79 -6.36
N PHE A 128 -4.67 14.87 -5.30
CA PHE A 128 -4.47 14.10 -4.07
C PHE A 128 -4.49 12.59 -4.33
N VAL A 129 -5.56 12.08 -4.96
CA VAL A 129 -5.67 10.66 -5.27
C VAL A 129 -4.62 10.23 -6.30
N ALA A 130 -4.27 11.08 -7.26
CA ALA A 130 -3.20 10.79 -8.22
C ALA A 130 -1.83 10.64 -7.55
N ILE A 131 -1.48 11.51 -6.61
CA ILE A 131 -0.23 11.43 -5.85
C ILE A 131 -0.22 10.19 -4.95
N PHE A 132 -1.35 9.85 -4.32
CA PHE A 132 -1.47 8.60 -3.56
C PHE A 132 -1.08 7.38 -4.41
N TRP A 133 -1.69 7.22 -5.58
CA TRP A 133 -1.39 6.09 -6.47
C TRP A 133 0.06 6.11 -6.98
N ALA A 134 0.62 7.29 -7.23
CA ALA A 134 2.01 7.42 -7.64
C ALA A 134 2.98 7.01 -6.52
N LEU A 135 2.72 7.41 -5.28
CA LEU A 135 3.49 6.99 -4.11
C LEU A 135 3.38 5.47 -3.94
N GLU A 136 2.16 4.94 -3.92
CA GLU A 136 1.93 3.49 -3.77
C GLU A 136 2.70 2.69 -4.81
N LEU A 137 2.63 3.09 -6.10
CA LEU A 137 3.35 2.42 -7.19
C LEU A 137 4.87 2.45 -6.96
N VAL A 138 5.43 3.60 -6.60
CA VAL A 138 6.88 3.74 -6.38
C VAL A 138 7.34 2.88 -5.20
N PHE A 139 6.59 2.84 -4.11
CA PHE A 139 6.97 2.03 -2.95
C PHE A 139 6.78 0.54 -3.20
N GLU A 140 5.68 0.12 -3.84
CA GLU A 140 5.46 -1.29 -4.22
C GLU A 140 6.47 -1.80 -5.25
N LEU A 141 7.00 -0.92 -6.12
CA LEU A 141 8.01 -1.31 -7.10
C LEU A 141 9.25 -1.90 -6.43
N PHE A 142 9.67 -1.37 -5.28
CA PHE A 142 10.81 -1.89 -4.54
C PHE A 142 10.54 -3.29 -3.98
N VAL A 143 9.33 -3.54 -3.48
CA VAL A 143 8.90 -4.85 -3.01
C VAL A 143 8.83 -5.84 -4.17
N TYR A 144 8.25 -5.43 -5.29
CA TYR A 144 8.14 -6.27 -6.49
C TYR A 144 9.51 -6.64 -7.07
N TYR A 145 10.48 -5.71 -7.02
CA TYR A 145 11.85 -5.98 -7.43
C TYR A 145 12.49 -7.13 -6.63
N ARG A 146 12.28 -7.18 -5.31
CA ARG A 146 12.76 -8.29 -4.46
C ARG A 146 12.14 -9.63 -4.87
N TYR A 147 10.83 -9.66 -5.11
CA TYR A 147 10.15 -10.88 -5.55
C TYR A 147 10.64 -11.35 -6.92
N LEU A 148 10.80 -10.44 -7.88
CA LEU A 148 11.37 -10.76 -9.19
C LEU A 148 12.76 -11.36 -9.07
N LEU A 149 13.63 -10.73 -8.29
CA LEU A 149 15.00 -11.22 -8.09
C LEU A 149 15.01 -12.63 -7.49
N THR A 150 14.19 -12.87 -6.46
CA THR A 150 14.05 -14.19 -5.83
C THR A 150 13.59 -15.24 -6.84
N ALA A 151 12.61 -14.92 -7.68
CA ALA A 151 12.12 -15.81 -8.73
C ALA A 151 13.20 -16.13 -9.77
N PHE A 152 13.96 -15.13 -10.24
CA PHE A 152 15.06 -15.34 -11.19
C PHE A 152 16.20 -16.17 -10.60
N LEU A 153 16.56 -15.94 -9.33
CA LEU A 153 17.57 -16.73 -8.63
C LEU A 153 17.13 -18.18 -8.47
N PHE A 154 15.86 -18.40 -8.09
CA PHE A 154 15.28 -19.74 -7.97
C PHE A 154 15.34 -20.50 -9.30
N LEU A 155 14.95 -19.87 -10.41
CA LEU A 155 15.03 -20.46 -11.75
C LEU A 155 16.46 -20.83 -12.15
N LYS A 156 17.46 -20.07 -11.73
CA LYS A 156 18.87 -20.37 -12.00
C LYS A 156 19.39 -21.57 -11.21
N THR A 157 18.80 -21.87 -10.05
CA THR A 157 19.22 -22.97 -9.16
C THR A 157 18.57 -24.32 -9.46
N ILE A 158 17.56 -24.38 -10.35
CA ILE A 158 16.95 -25.66 -10.75
C ILE A 158 17.94 -26.41 -11.65
N PRO A 159 18.49 -27.56 -11.22
CA PRO A 159 19.31 -28.38 -12.09
C PRO A 159 18.42 -28.95 -13.22
N CYS A 160 18.88 -28.83 -14.46
CA CYS A 160 18.28 -29.53 -15.60
C CYS A 160 18.42 -31.05 -15.46
#